data_AF-A0A7X9S1D4-F1
#
_entry.id   AF-A0A7X9S1D4-F1
#
_cell.length_a   1.000
_cell.length_b   1.000
_cell.length_c   1.000
_cell.angle_alpha   90.00
_cell.angle_beta   90.00
_cell.angle_gamma   90.00
#
_symmetry.space_group_name_H-M   'P 1'
#
loop_
_entity.id
_entity.type
_entity.pdbx_description
1 polymer ?
#
loop_
_entity_poly.entity_id
_entity_poly.type
_entity_poly.pdbx_seq_one_letter_code
_entity_poly.pdbx_strand_id
1 'polypeptide(L)'
;MKRRKRANRMMNFQTNRISVLTIVVLLIGILLYLTNTIQNKKVVSSYCGDFGFGGKSLTLLNDGSFRFWYSGCSQNIGAVKGEWKKEGDTFVFHPYQENEILHKQYHEVENRLIAIDGDTLVLCDDYIPGYFFYDE
;
A
#
# COMPACT_ATOMS: atom_id res chain seq x y z
N MET A 1 -17.62 -14.48 -66.54
CA MET A 1 -16.65 -13.83 -65.62
C MET A 1 -17.24 -12.92 -64.51
N LYS A 2 -18.50 -12.47 -64.54
CA LYS A 2 -19.06 -11.52 -63.52
C LYS A 2 -19.37 -12.10 -62.11
N ARG A 3 -19.53 -13.44 -61.95
CA ARG A 3 -19.91 -14.06 -60.65
C ARG A 3 -18.76 -14.13 -59.62
N ARG A 4 -17.51 -14.39 -60.03
CA ARG A 4 -16.33 -14.44 -59.13
C ARG A 4 -16.04 -13.10 -58.43
N LYS A 5 -16.32 -11.96 -59.09
CA LYS A 5 -16.10 -10.63 -58.50
C LYS A 5 -17.08 -10.28 -57.36
N ARG A 6 -18.28 -10.87 -57.31
CA ARG A 6 -19.25 -10.65 -56.20
C ARG A 6 -18.91 -11.47 -54.96
N ALA A 7 -18.47 -12.72 -55.13
CA ALA A 7 -18.04 -13.57 -54.01
C ALA A 7 -16.83 -12.98 -53.27
N ASN A 8 -15.82 -12.48 -54.00
CA ASN A 8 -14.66 -11.82 -53.37
C ASN A 8 -15.01 -10.52 -52.64
N ARG A 9 -16.04 -9.77 -53.09
CA ARG A 9 -16.52 -8.57 -52.36
C ARG A 9 -17.25 -8.93 -51.07
N MET A 10 -18.09 -9.98 -51.08
CA MET A 10 -18.78 -10.44 -49.87
C MET A 10 -17.81 -11.03 -48.84
N MET A 11 -16.82 -11.82 -49.28
CA MET A 11 -15.75 -12.32 -48.41
C MET A 11 -14.98 -11.16 -47.76
N ASN A 12 -14.48 -10.19 -48.54
CA ASN A 12 -13.76 -9.04 -47.97
C ASN A 12 -14.59 -8.22 -46.98
N PHE A 13 -15.91 -8.13 -47.18
CA PHE A 13 -16.80 -7.41 -46.24
C PHE A 13 -17.00 -8.17 -44.92
N GLN A 14 -17.04 -9.50 -44.98
CA GLN A 14 -17.11 -10.36 -43.79
C GLN A 14 -15.77 -10.38 -43.03
N THR A 15 -14.64 -10.48 -43.74
CA THR A 15 -13.30 -10.46 -43.12
C THR A 15 -12.99 -9.12 -42.47
N ASN A 16 -13.39 -7.99 -43.07
CA ASN A 16 -13.26 -6.68 -42.44
C ASN A 16 -14.12 -6.55 -41.18
N ARG A 17 -15.33 -7.12 -41.16
CA ARG A 17 -16.20 -7.10 -39.97
C ARG A 17 -15.64 -7.94 -38.82
N ILE A 18 -15.07 -9.11 -39.12
CA ILE A 18 -14.44 -9.97 -38.10
C ILE A 18 -13.19 -9.28 -37.55
N SER A 19 -12.35 -8.69 -38.40
CA SER A 19 -11.16 -7.94 -37.99
C SER A 19 -11.49 -6.74 -37.10
N VAL A 20 -12.52 -5.97 -37.46
CA VAL A 20 -13.00 -4.85 -36.64
C VAL A 20 -13.55 -5.35 -35.30
N LEU A 21 -14.34 -6.43 -35.28
CA LEU A 21 -14.85 -7.04 -34.05
C LEU A 21 -13.73 -7.51 -33.11
N THR A 22 -12.69 -8.15 -33.65
CA THR A 22 -11.54 -8.59 -32.84
C THR A 22 -10.77 -7.42 -32.24
N ILE A 23 -10.60 -6.33 -32.98
CA ILE A 23 -9.95 -5.11 -32.47
C ILE A 23 -10.81 -4.48 -31.36
N VAL A 24 -12.12 -4.41 -31.54
CA VAL A 24 -13.04 -3.86 -30.52
C VAL A 24 -13.00 -4.69 -29.24
N VAL A 25 -13.02 -6.02 -29.34
CA VAL A 25 -12.94 -6.90 -28.15
C VAL A 25 -11.61 -6.73 -27.42
N LEU A 26 -10.48 -6.63 -28.15
CA LEU A 26 -9.17 -6.35 -27.55
C LEU A 26 -9.15 -5.01 -26.82
N LEU A 27 -9.69 -3.96 -27.44
CA LEU A 27 -9.74 -2.62 -26.83
C LEU A 27 -10.62 -2.61 -25.57
N ILE A 28 -11.77 -3.29 -25.59
CA ILE A 28 -12.63 -3.43 -24.40
C ILE A 28 -11.90 -4.17 -23.29
N GLY A 29 -11.16 -5.26 -23.61
CA GLY A 29 -10.37 -6.00 -22.63
C GLY A 29 -9.28 -5.12 -21.97
N ILE A 30 -8.56 -4.34 -22.77
CA ILE A 30 -7.55 -3.39 -22.26
C ILE A 30 -8.22 -2.33 -21.39
N LEU A 31 -9.36 -1.79 -21.82
CA LEU A 31 -10.08 -0.77 -21.06
C LEU A 31 -10.56 -1.30 -19.71
N LEU A 32 -11.13 -2.52 -19.68
CA LEU A 32 -11.56 -3.18 -18.45
C LEU A 32 -10.38 -3.45 -17.51
N TYR A 33 -9.24 -3.92 -18.04
CA TYR A 33 -8.03 -4.12 -17.26
C TYR A 33 -7.55 -2.81 -16.62
N LEU A 34 -7.43 -1.73 -17.41
CA LEU A 34 -7.01 -0.43 -16.92
C LEU A 34 -7.97 0.11 -15.85
N THR A 35 -9.29 0.03 -16.10
CA THR A 35 -10.30 0.51 -15.17
C THR A 35 -10.24 -0.26 -13.85
N ASN A 36 -10.08 -1.58 -13.89
CA ASN A 36 -9.93 -2.41 -12.71
C ASN A 36 -8.65 -2.06 -11.92
N THR A 37 -7.51 -1.87 -12.60
CA THR A 37 -6.27 -1.49 -11.91
C THR A 37 -6.37 -0.12 -11.22
N ILE A 38 -7.04 0.85 -11.84
CA ILE A 38 -7.25 2.18 -11.26
C ILE A 38 -8.22 2.10 -10.09
N GLN A 39 -9.32 1.36 -10.21
CA GLN A 39 -10.28 1.19 -9.13
C GLN A 39 -9.63 0.48 -7.93
N ASN A 40 -8.90 -0.61 -8.14
CA ASN A 40 -8.19 -1.30 -7.06
C ASN A 40 -7.16 -0.39 -6.39
N LYS A 41 -6.40 0.40 -7.15
CA LYS A 41 -5.46 1.38 -6.56
C LYS A 41 -6.18 2.43 -5.72
N LYS A 42 -7.31 2.96 -6.19
CA LYS A 42 -8.13 3.93 -5.44
C LYS A 42 -8.73 3.33 -4.19
N VAL A 43 -9.24 2.10 -4.26
CA VAL A 43 -9.79 1.37 -3.12
C VAL A 43 -8.68 1.14 -2.08
N VAL A 44 -7.54 0.58 -2.47
CA VAL A 44 -6.41 0.36 -1.56
C VAL A 44 -5.92 1.68 -0.95
N SER A 45 -5.73 2.73 -1.75
CA SER A 45 -5.36 4.05 -1.23
C SER A 45 -6.40 4.63 -0.26
N SER A 46 -7.70 4.43 -0.53
CA SER A 46 -8.76 4.92 0.37
C SER A 46 -8.82 4.18 1.71
N TYR A 47 -8.43 2.91 1.75
CA TYR A 47 -8.41 2.11 2.98
C TYR A 47 -7.06 2.18 3.73
N CYS A 48 -5.97 2.45 3.01
CA CYS A 48 -4.60 2.20 3.51
C CYS A 48 -3.67 3.42 3.42
N GLY A 49 -4.20 4.56 2.96
CA GLY A 49 -3.43 5.78 2.71
C GLY A 49 -2.36 5.63 1.62
N ASP A 50 -1.50 6.65 1.49
CA ASP A 50 -0.46 6.70 0.47
C ASP A 50 0.64 5.64 0.64
N PHE A 51 0.78 5.09 1.85
CA PHE A 51 1.81 4.11 2.20
C PHE A 51 1.31 2.65 2.23
N GLY A 52 0.00 2.42 2.08
CA GLY A 52 -0.54 1.05 2.01
C GLY A 52 -0.54 0.31 3.34
N PHE A 53 -0.60 1.00 4.48
CA PHE A 53 -0.61 0.39 5.83
C PHE A 53 -2.02 0.39 6.43
N GLY A 54 -2.46 -0.77 6.93
CA GLY A 54 -3.69 -0.93 7.72
C GLY A 54 -3.52 -0.58 9.20
N GLY A 55 -2.29 -0.44 9.69
CA GLY A 55 -1.99 0.04 11.03
C GLY A 55 -0.52 -0.02 11.39
N LYS A 56 -0.10 0.84 12.32
CA LYS A 56 1.23 0.79 12.95
C LYS A 56 1.12 1.09 14.44
N SER A 57 2.03 0.51 15.20
CA SER A 57 2.10 0.67 16.66
C SER A 57 3.55 0.80 17.08
N LEU A 58 3.85 1.73 17.95
CA LEU A 58 5.16 1.91 18.56
C LEU A 58 5.02 1.76 20.07
N THR A 59 5.79 0.84 20.65
CA THR A 59 5.84 0.63 22.09
C THR A 59 7.24 0.96 22.59
N LEU A 60 7.30 1.88 23.55
CA LEU A 60 8.52 2.25 24.25
C LEU A 60 8.58 1.48 25.57
N LEU A 61 9.69 0.79 25.81
CA LEU A 61 9.90 0.01 27.02
C LEU A 61 10.79 0.80 27.99
N ASN A 62 10.57 0.59 29.29
CA ASN A 62 11.30 1.29 30.36
C ASN A 62 12.80 0.94 30.39
N ASP A 63 13.21 -0.15 29.75
CA ASP A 63 14.62 -0.55 29.61
C ASP A 63 15.36 0.23 28.50
N GLY A 64 14.69 1.18 27.84
CA GLY A 64 15.25 1.95 26.73
C GLY A 64 15.16 1.23 25.38
N SER A 65 14.49 0.08 25.30
CA SER A 65 14.21 -0.59 24.04
C SER A 65 12.85 -0.23 23.47
N PHE A 66 12.65 -0.39 22.17
CA PHE A 66 11.35 -0.17 21.52
C PHE A 66 10.94 -1.38 20.67
N ARG A 67 9.63 -1.47 20.43
CA ARG A 67 9.03 -2.38 19.45
C ARG A 67 8.10 -1.60 18.55
N PHE A 68 8.41 -1.58 17.26
CA PHE A 68 7.55 -1.02 16.22
C PHE A 68 6.92 -2.15 15.44
N TRP A 69 5.60 -2.15 15.32
CA TRP A 69 4.84 -3.12 14.53
C TRP A 69 4.09 -2.39 13.43
N TYR A 70 4.08 -2.96 12.23
CA TYR A 70 3.32 -2.42 11.11
C TYR A 70 2.61 -3.54 10.36
N SER A 71 1.42 -3.22 9.86
CA SER A 71 0.60 -4.09 9.04
C SER A 71 0.26 -3.38 7.73
N GLY A 72 0.77 -3.91 6.63
CA GLY A 72 0.45 -3.50 5.27
C GLY A 72 -0.85 -4.14 4.78
N CYS A 73 -1.65 -3.39 4.03
CA CYS A 73 -2.88 -3.90 3.40
C CYS A 73 -2.63 -5.00 2.36
N SER A 74 -1.41 -5.13 1.85
CA SER A 74 -0.98 -6.24 1.00
C SER A 74 -0.47 -7.45 1.80
N GLN A 75 -0.87 -7.60 3.07
CA GLN A 75 -0.37 -8.62 4.01
C GLN A 75 1.11 -8.49 4.40
N ASN A 76 1.73 -7.32 4.16
CA ASN A 76 3.08 -7.06 4.64
C ASN A 76 3.07 -6.74 6.13
N ILE A 77 3.18 -7.77 6.97
CA ILE A 77 3.33 -7.60 8.41
C ILE A 77 4.82 -7.61 8.75
N GLY A 78 5.26 -6.66 9.56
CA GLY A 78 6.62 -6.66 10.04
C GLY A 78 6.76 -5.99 11.39
N ALA A 79 7.92 -6.21 11.99
CA ALA A 79 8.28 -5.60 13.25
C ALA A 79 9.74 -5.14 13.21
N VAL A 80 9.99 -3.98 13.80
CA VAL A 80 11.32 -3.42 14.01
C VAL A 80 11.54 -3.31 15.51
N LYS A 81 12.76 -3.64 15.93
CA LYS A 81 13.20 -3.51 17.32
C LYS A 81 14.50 -2.72 17.36
N GLY A 82 14.76 -2.09 18.48
CA GLY A 82 15.98 -1.34 18.69
C GLY A 82 15.96 -0.61 20.02
N GLU A 83 16.80 0.40 20.11
CA GLU A 83 16.91 1.26 21.28
C GLU A 83 16.33 2.63 20.97
N TRP A 84 15.78 3.28 21.98
CA TRP A 84 15.30 4.65 21.87
C TRP A 84 15.87 5.50 23.00
N LYS A 85 15.98 6.80 22.72
CA LYS A 85 16.38 7.81 23.69
C LYS A 85 15.53 9.05 23.51
N LYS A 86 15.29 9.77 24.60
CA LYS A 86 14.65 11.08 24.56
C LYS A 86 15.72 12.16 24.77
N GLU A 87 15.82 13.06 23.81
CA GLU A 87 16.74 14.20 23.79
C GLU A 87 15.90 15.49 23.78
N GLY A 88 15.63 16.03 24.96
CA GLY A 88 14.68 17.14 25.13
C GLY A 88 13.26 16.71 24.71
N ASP A 89 12.68 17.43 23.76
CA ASP A 89 11.34 17.14 23.19
C ASP A 89 11.40 16.20 21.98
N THR A 90 12.53 15.53 21.75
CA THR A 90 12.73 14.66 20.58
C THR A 90 13.00 13.22 21.00
N PHE A 91 12.27 12.28 20.41
CA PHE A 91 12.53 10.86 20.52
C PHE A 91 13.41 10.41 19.36
N VAL A 92 14.54 9.79 19.69
CA VAL A 92 15.53 9.27 18.73
C VAL A 92 15.51 7.74 18.79
N PHE A 93 15.42 7.10 17.63
CA PHE A 93 15.32 5.66 17.46
C PHE A 93 16.55 5.09 16.75
N HIS A 94 17.11 4.04 17.33
CA HIS A 94 18.24 3.27 16.83
C HIS A 94 17.79 1.83 16.53
N PRO A 95 17.15 1.58 15.37
CA PRO A 95 16.70 0.25 15.02
C PRO A 95 17.90 -0.68 14.78
N TYR A 96 17.79 -1.94 15.19
CA TYR A 96 18.83 -2.96 14.93
C TYR A 96 18.90 -3.38 13.45
N GLN A 97 17.85 -3.08 12.69
CA GLN A 97 17.72 -3.34 11.26
C GLN A 97 17.19 -2.08 10.58
N GLU A 98 17.79 -1.67 9.47
CA GLU A 98 17.27 -0.55 8.69
C GLU A 98 15.85 -0.87 8.19
N ASN A 99 14.96 0.09 8.31
CA ASN A 99 13.57 -0.04 7.90
C ASN A 99 13.08 1.31 7.38
N GLU A 100 12.53 1.32 6.16
CA GLU A 100 12.09 2.54 5.48
C GLU A 100 10.81 3.15 6.07
N ILE A 101 10.09 2.40 6.92
CA ILE A 101 8.77 2.77 7.46
C ILE A 101 8.89 3.50 8.79
N LEU A 102 9.91 3.17 9.59
CA LEU A 102 10.13 3.80 10.89
C LEU A 102 11.03 5.03 10.74
N HIS A 103 10.53 6.20 11.15
CA HIS A 103 11.38 7.39 11.23
C HIS A 103 12.34 7.27 12.42
N LYS A 104 13.56 7.77 12.24
CA LYS A 104 14.59 7.73 13.29
C LYS A 104 14.38 8.81 14.35
N GLN A 105 13.55 9.82 14.06
CA GLN A 105 13.34 10.96 14.94
C GLN A 105 11.88 11.41 14.91
N TYR A 106 11.33 11.69 16.09
CA TYR A 106 10.00 12.26 16.26
C TYR A 106 10.03 13.37 17.30
N HIS A 107 9.35 14.48 17.05
CA HIS A 107 9.14 15.54 18.02
C HIS A 107 7.87 15.29 18.81
N GLU A 108 7.97 15.39 20.13
CA GLU A 108 6.82 15.31 21.03
C GLU A 108 6.12 16.65 21.09
N VAL A 109 4.82 16.63 20.79
CA VAL A 109 3.93 17.78 20.94
C VAL A 109 2.69 17.29 21.67
N GLU A 110 2.53 17.76 22.90
CA GLU A 110 1.48 17.32 23.83
C GLU A 110 1.53 15.80 24.08
N ASN A 111 0.68 15.03 23.40
CA ASN A 111 0.59 13.57 23.50
C ASN A 111 0.75 12.89 22.13
N ARG A 112 1.48 13.55 21.23
CA ARG A 112 1.72 13.09 19.86
C ARG A 112 3.20 13.14 19.55
N LEU A 113 3.68 12.12 18.86
CA LEU A 113 4.99 12.08 18.22
C LEU A 113 4.81 12.43 16.75
N ILE A 114 5.52 13.45 16.29
CA ILE A 114 5.41 13.98 14.93
C ILE A 114 6.76 13.81 14.24
N ALA A 115 6.79 13.04 13.15
CA ALA A 115 7.96 12.92 12.29
C ALA A 115 8.12 14.16 11.41
N ILE A 116 9.33 14.34 10.86
CA ILE A 116 9.68 15.49 10.01
C ILE A 116 8.81 15.57 8.75
N ASP A 117 8.38 14.42 8.21
CA ASP A 117 7.53 14.33 7.02
C ASP A 117 6.02 14.44 7.33
N GLY A 118 5.67 14.67 8.59
CA GLY A 118 4.28 14.85 9.04
C GLY A 118 3.59 13.56 9.48
N ASP A 119 4.30 12.43 9.53
CA ASP A 119 3.76 11.22 10.13
C ASP A 119 3.51 11.42 11.63
N THR A 120 2.37 10.94 12.14
CA THR A 120 1.99 11.12 13.54
C THR A 120 1.69 9.81 14.24
N LEU A 121 2.20 9.67 15.46
CA LEU A 121 1.87 8.61 16.40
C LEU A 121 1.28 9.25 17.66
N VAL A 122 0.24 8.63 18.22
CA VAL A 122 -0.34 9.06 19.49
C VAL A 122 0.35 8.28 20.61
N LEU A 123 0.84 8.98 21.62
CA LEU A 123 1.39 8.38 22.83
C LEU A 123 0.25 7.90 23.74
N CYS A 124 0.38 6.69 24.25
CA CYS A 124 -0.57 6.09 25.18
C CYS A 124 0.21 5.64 26.41
N ASP A 125 -0.07 6.24 27.57
CA ASP A 125 0.66 5.96 28.83
C ASP A 125 0.49 4.51 29.31
N ASP A 126 -0.67 3.90 29.03
CA ASP A 126 -1.04 2.56 29.49
C ASP A 126 -1.36 1.63 28.31
N TYR A 127 -0.44 1.48 27.36
CA TYR A 127 -0.62 0.44 26.33
C TYR A 127 -0.39 -0.95 26.93
N ILE A 128 -1.46 -1.55 27.45
CA ILE A 128 -1.54 -2.99 27.67
C ILE A 128 -1.63 -3.61 26.27
N PRO A 129 -0.63 -4.38 25.80
CA PRO A 129 -0.72 -5.04 24.50
C PRO A 129 -1.94 -5.95 24.52
N GLY A 130 -3.01 -5.50 23.85
CA GLY A 130 -4.17 -6.31 23.61
C GLY A 130 -3.75 -7.48 22.75
N TYR A 131 -3.64 -8.66 23.35
CA TYR A 131 -3.91 -9.98 22.78
C TYR A 131 -3.98 -10.00 21.24
N PHE A 132 -2.85 -9.84 20.56
CA PHE A 132 -2.66 -10.43 19.23
C PHE A 132 -1.75 -11.62 19.43
N PHE A 133 -2.38 -12.69 19.92
CA PHE A 133 -1.90 -14.04 19.75
C PHE A 133 -1.77 -14.28 18.24
N TYR A 134 -0.55 -14.45 17.77
CA TYR A 134 -0.28 -15.60 16.92
C TYR A 134 0.60 -16.52 17.76
N ASP A 135 -0.06 -17.48 18.39
CA ASP A 135 0.61 -18.74 18.70
C ASP A 135 1.06 -19.37 17.36
N GLU A 136 2.26 -19.97 17.42
CA GLU A 136 2.98 -20.78 16.40
C GLU A 136 3.80 -20.04 15.34
#